data_AF-A0A0M3JAD6-F1
#
_entry.id   AF-A0A0M3JAD6-F1
#
_cell.length_a   1.000
_cell.length_b   1.000
_cell.length_c   1.000
_cell.angle_alpha   90.00
_cell.angle_beta   90.00
_cell.angle_gamma   90.00
#
_symmetry.space_group_name_H-M   'P 1'
#
loop_
_entity.id
_entity.type
_entity.pdbx_description
1 polymer ?
#
loop_
_entity_poly.entity_id
_entity_poly.type
_entity_poly.pdbx_seq_one_letter_code
_entity_poly.pdbx_strand_id
1 'polypeptide(L)' 'LLATESTRILDDAARRRRLRKQLDALEQDNFHEDPHAQLQWHKNIPKFDDEQVNTQGASRKRVSADNA' A
#
# COMPACT_ATOMS: atom_id res chain seq x y z
N LEU A 1 -21.06 -20.97 1.64
CA LEU A 1 -22.28 -20.35 1.07
C LEU A 1 -21.97 -18.94 0.54
N LEU A 2 -21.12 -18.81 -0.48
CA LEU A 2 -20.64 -17.49 -0.96
C LEU A 2 -21.04 -17.15 -2.41
N ALA A 3 -21.54 -18.12 -3.18
CA ALA A 3 -21.79 -17.97 -4.61
C ALA A 3 -23.18 -17.37 -4.95
N THR A 4 -24.14 -17.37 -4.03
CA THR A 4 -25.52 -16.92 -4.30
C THR A 4 -25.72 -15.41 -4.16
N GLU A 5 -24.86 -14.73 -3.40
CA GLU A 5 -24.96 -13.28 -3.14
C GLU A 5 -24.28 -12.42 -4.23
N SER A 6 -23.41 -13.01 -5.05
CA SER A 6 -22.71 -12.31 -6.14
C SER A 6 -23.46 -12.35 -7.47
N THR A 7 -24.36 -13.32 -7.66
CA THR A 7 -25.15 -13.50 -8.88
C THR A 7 -26.49 -12.77 -8.85
N ARG A 8 -26.89 -12.22 -7.69
CA ARG A 8 -28.14 -11.48 -7.54
C ARG A 8 -28.02 -10.08 -8.14
N ILE A 9 -28.85 -9.80 -9.15
CA ILE A 9 -29.00 -8.45 -9.71
C ILE A 9 -29.74 -7.58 -8.69
N LEU A 10 -29.06 -6.52 -8.23
CA LEU A 10 -29.60 -5.53 -7.31
C LEU A 10 -30.15 -4.33 -8.07
N ASP A 11 -31.18 -3.69 -7.50
CA ASP A 11 -31.70 -2.42 -7.98
C ASP A 11 -30.66 -1.30 -7.80
N ASP A 12 -30.87 -0.18 -8.49
CA ASP A 12 -29.90 0.92 -8.51
C ASP A 12 -29.70 1.54 -7.12
N ALA A 13 -30.73 1.53 -6.27
CA ALA A 13 -30.67 2.03 -4.91
C ALA A 13 -29.80 1.13 -4.02
N ALA A 14 -30.00 -0.19 -4.04
CA ALA A 14 -29.16 -1.11 -3.27
C ALA A 14 -27.73 -1.16 -3.79
N ARG A 15 -27.52 -1.04 -5.11
CA ARG A 15 -26.18 -0.95 -5.70
C ARG A 15 -25.43 0.27 -5.17
N ARG A 16 -26.06 1.45 -5.19
CA ARG A 16 -25.47 2.68 -4.63
C ARG A 16 -25.15 2.56 -3.14
N ARG A 17 -26.07 1.97 -2.36
CA ARG A 17 -25.84 1.73 -0.92
C ARG A 17 -24.67 0.78 -0.69
N ARG A 18 -24.57 -0.30 -1.47
CA ARG A 18 -23.47 -1.27 -1.38
C ARG A 18 -22.13 -0.64 -1.74
N LEU A 19 -22.09 0.15 -2.81
CA LEU A 19 -20.90 0.90 -3.22
C LEU A 19 -20.47 1.87 -2.11
N ARG A 20 -21.40 2.65 -1.55
CA ARG A 20 -21.08 3.59 -0.47
C ARG A 20 -20.51 2.88 0.75
N LYS A 21 -21.14 1.79 1.19
CA LYS A 21 -20.63 0.98 2.30
C LYS A 21 -19.23 0.42 2.04
N GLN A 22 -18.93 0.04 0.80
CA GLN A 22 -17.58 -0.41 0.43
C GLN A 22 -16.57 0.73 0.50
N LEU A 23 -16.91 1.92 0.00
CA LEU A 23 -16.05 3.09 0.08
C LEU A 23 -15.80 3.51 1.53
N ASP A 24 -16.87 3.61 2.35
CA ASP A 24 -16.76 3.98 3.77
C ASP A 24 -15.86 2.99 4.54
N ALA A 25 -15.96 1.69 4.22
CA ALA A 25 -15.11 0.66 4.82
C ALA A 25 -13.63 0.79 4.38
N LEU A 26 -13.38 1.09 3.11
CA LEU A 26 -12.03 1.34 2.62
C LEU A 26 -11.44 2.63 3.19
N GLU A 27 -12.24 3.67 3.42
CA GLU A 27 -11.78 4.89 4.07
C GLU A 27 -11.40 4.62 5.52
N GLN A 28 -12.23 3.88 6.27
CA GLN A 28 -11.90 3.47 7.65
C GLN A 28 -10.65 2.59 7.71
N ASP A 29 -10.50 1.65 6.78
CA ASP A 29 -9.36 0.72 6.76
C ASP A 29 -8.07 1.35 6.23
N ASN A 30 -8.14 2.41 5.43
CA ASN A 30 -6.96 3.18 5.05
C ASN A 30 -6.61 4.26 6.09
N PHE A 31 -7.56 4.66 6.93
CA PHE A 31 -7.34 5.65 7.99
C PHE A 31 -6.76 4.99 9.24
N HIS A 32 -5.56 4.43 9.10
CA HIS A 32 -4.75 3.97 10.23
C HIS A 32 -3.51 4.85 10.34
N GLU A 33 -3.14 5.17 11.58
CA GLU A 33 -1.87 5.82 11.87
C GLU A 33 -0.72 4.93 11.38
N ASP A 34 0.29 5.53 10.75
CA ASP A 34 1.48 4.80 10.33
C ASP A 34 2.07 4.10 11.58
N PRO A 35 2.19 2.75 11.59
CA PRO A 35 2.77 2.04 12.72
C PRO A 35 4.20 2.48 13.04
N HIS A 36 4.87 3.17 12.11
CA HIS A 36 6.19 3.74 12.24
C HIS A 36 6.20 5.27 12.40
N ALA A 37 5.05 5.91 12.60
CA ALA A 37 4.95 7.37 12.80
C ALA A 37 5.84 7.91 13.93
N GLN A 38 6.12 7.07 14.93
CA GLN A 38 6.97 7.41 16.09
C GLN A 38 8.34 6.70 16.04
N LEU A 39 8.75 6.17 14.89
CA LEU A 39 10.02 5.45 14.77
C LEU A 39 11.19 6.41 15.00
N GLN A 40 11.83 6.27 16.17
CA GLN A 40 13.04 6.99 16.50
C GLN A 40 14.25 6.19 16.02
N TRP A 41 14.94 6.70 15.01
CA TRP A 41 16.19 6.08 14.55
C TRP A 41 17.34 6.40 15.50
N HIS A 42 17.79 5.42 16.27
CA HIS A 42 18.97 5.59 17.12
C HIS A 42 20.25 5.45 16.29
N LYS A 43 21.15 6.43 16.39
CA LYS A 43 22.44 6.41 15.66
C LYS A 43 23.38 5.29 16.12
N ASN A 44 23.08 4.69 17.26
CA ASN A 44 23.84 3.68 17.97
C ASN A 44 23.45 2.25 17.51
N ILE A 45 22.48 2.13 16.60
CA ILE A 45 22.07 0.85 16.05
C ILE A 45 23.28 0.24 15.32
N PRO A 46 23.67 -1.01 15.63
CA PRO A 46 24.76 -1.69 14.95
C PRO A 46 24.55 -1.63 13.43
N LYS A 47 25.52 -1.06 12.72
CA LYS A 47 25.56 -1.10 11.28
C LYS A 47 26.18 -2.45 10.91
N PHE A 48 25.44 -3.23 10.14
CA PHE A 48 26.05 -4.36 9.44
C PHE A 48 26.94 -3.78 8.33
N ASP A 49 28.07 -4.43 8.08
CA ASP A 49 28.97 -4.03 7.02
C ASP A 49 28.32 -4.38 5.67
N ASP A 50 27.92 -3.36 4.89
CA ASP A 50 27.30 -3.55 3.57
C ASP A 50 28.27 -4.22 2.58
N GLU A 51 29.56 -4.33 2.93
CA GLU A 51 30.60 -4.98 2.12
C GLU A 51 30.38 -6.49 1.92
N GLN A 52 29.48 -7.13 2.68
CA GLN A 52 29.17 -8.56 2.48
C GLN A 52 27.98 -8.83 1.54
N VAL A 53 27.33 -7.80 0.98
CA VAL A 53 26.28 -7.96 -0.07
C VAL A 53 26.69 -7.23 -1.35
N ASN A 54 27.93 -7.44 -1.80
CA ASN A 54 28.31 -7.15 -3.18
C ASN A 54 28.39 -8.44 -4.01
N THR A 55 27.27 -9.12 -4.20
CA THR A 55 27.02 -9.84 -5.46
C THR A 55 25.53 -9.76 -5.83
N GLN A 56 25.26 -8.85 -6.76
CA GLN A 56 24.14 -8.87 -7.73
C GLN A 56 22.82 -8.20 -7.31
N GLY A 57 22.62 -6.96 -7.78
CA GLY A 57 21.31 -6.31 -7.66
C GLY A 57 21.19 -4.86 -8.10
N ALA A 58 21.61 -4.54 -9.33
CA ALA A 58 21.14 -3.39 -10.13
C ALA A 58 21.38 -1.96 -9.59
N SER A 59 22.51 -1.40 -10.02
CA SER A 59 22.69 0.03 -10.28
C SER A 59 21.50 0.60 -11.08
N ARG A 60 20.65 1.41 -10.44
CA ARG A 60 19.71 2.30 -11.16
C ARG A 60 20.47 3.54 -11.59
N LYS A 61 21.08 3.47 -12.78
CA LYS A 61 21.60 4.63 -13.52
C LYS A 61 20.43 5.56 -13.86
N ARG A 62 20.36 6.72 -13.21
CA ARG A 62 19.41 7.79 -13.56
C ARG A 62 19.94 8.42 -14.84
N VAL A 63 19.27 8.17 -15.97
CA VAL A 63 19.51 8.90 -17.21
C VAL A 63 18.76 10.22 -17.11
N SER A 64 19.49 11.32 -17.27
CA SER A 64 18.98 12.68 -17.41
C SER A 64 18.00 12.77 -18.60
N ALA A 65 16.86 13.41 -18.39
CA ALA A 65 15.93 13.80 -19.44
C ALA A 65 15.71 15.31 -19.36
N ASP A 66 16.51 16.05 -20.12
CA ASP A 66 16.14 17.38 -20.63
C ASP A 66 15.24 17.15 -21.85
N ASN A 67 13.93 17.44 -21.73
CA ASN A 67 13.05 17.96 -22.79
C ASN A 67 11.59 18.08 -22.32
N ALA A 68 11.09 19.31 -22.18
CA ALA A 68 9.76 19.79 -22.57
C ALA A 68 9.65 21.29 -22.25
#